data_AF-A0A9Q1BVH8-F1
#
_entry.id   AF-A0A9Q1BVH8-F1
#
_cell.length_a   1.000
_cell.length_b   1.000
_cell.length_c   1.000
_cell.angle_alpha   90.00
_cell.angle_beta   90.00
_cell.angle_gamma   90.00
#
_symmetry.space_group_name_H-M   'P 1'
#
loop_
_entity.id
_entity.type
_entity.pdbx_description
1 polymer ?
#
loop_
_entity_poly.entity_id
_entity_poly.type
_entity_poly.pdbx_seq_one_letter_code
_entity_poly.pdbx_strand_id
1 'polypeptide(L)'
;MLSYNHDWKTLQEQDPDIAQMRAWVSQGNRPSSTTDLTRDLKLMMRDFSKFCLVDDVLLRKSWDSKKEVDKYQLVLPERYRRDIFCRIT
;
A
#
# COMPACT_ATOMS: atom_id res chain seq x y z
N MET A 1 13.31 -7.51 -8.95
CA MET A 1 13.82 -6.59 -7.90
C MET A 1 13.34 -5.20 -8.29
N LEU A 2 12.31 -4.65 -7.63
CA LEU A 2 11.85 -3.28 -7.93
C LEU A 2 13.00 -2.34 -7.54
N SER A 3 13.52 -1.58 -8.50
CA SER A 3 14.73 -0.78 -8.32
C SER A 3 14.50 0.30 -7.26
N TYR A 4 15.50 0.49 -6.38
CA TYR A 4 15.57 1.53 -5.35
C TYR A 4 15.61 2.99 -5.91
N ASN A 5 15.44 3.18 -7.23
CA ASN A 5 15.58 4.48 -7.91
C ASN A 5 14.25 5.19 -8.20
N HIS A 6 13.12 4.67 -7.74
CA HIS A 6 11.84 5.37 -7.88
C HIS A 6 11.49 6.07 -6.58
N ASP A 7 11.10 7.35 -6.67
CA ASP A 7 10.52 8.11 -5.56
C ASP A 7 9.10 7.59 -5.25
N TRP A 8 9.04 6.45 -4.56
CA TRP A 8 7.78 5.79 -4.22
C TRP A 8 6.87 6.66 -3.36
N LYS A 9 7.44 7.53 -2.52
CA LYS A 9 6.69 8.49 -1.72
C LYS A 9 5.88 9.40 -2.64
N THR A 10 6.55 10.07 -3.57
CA THR A 10 5.90 10.98 -4.53
C THR A 10 4.91 10.22 -5.42
N LEU A 11 5.27 9.02 -5.87
CA LEU A 11 4.40 8.22 -6.73
C LEU A 11 3.12 7.76 -6.01
N GLN A 12 3.19 7.47 -4.71
CA GLN A 12 2.05 7.13 -3.88
C GLN A 12 1.22 8.35 -3.46
N GLU A 13 1.83 9.53 -3.32
CA GLU A 13 1.11 10.80 -3.09
C GLU A 13 0.21 11.18 -4.26
N GLN A 14 0.60 10.81 -5.47
CA GLN A 14 -0.19 11.04 -6.70
C GLN A 14 -1.36 10.06 -6.88
N ASP A 15 -1.40 8.97 -6.10
CA ASP A 15 -2.48 7.98 -6.15
C ASP A 15 -3.49 8.29 -5.03
N PRO A 16 -4.74 8.65 -5.35
CA PRO A 16 -5.69 9.16 -4.36
C PRO A 16 -6.02 8.13 -3.28
N ASP A 17 -6.14 6.86 -3.65
CA ASP A 17 -6.49 5.79 -2.70
C ASP A 17 -5.30 5.49 -1.77
N ILE A 18 -4.08 5.42 -2.32
CA ILE A 18 -2.89 5.18 -1.52
C ILE A 18 -2.57 6.38 -0.64
N ALA A 19 -2.67 7.61 -1.15
CA ALA A 19 -2.46 8.82 -0.37
C ALA A 19 -3.45 8.90 0.81
N GLN A 20 -4.73 8.56 0.57
CA GLN A 20 -5.73 8.49 1.63
C GLN A 20 -5.39 7.43 2.68
N MET A 21 -4.97 6.23 2.24
CA MET A 21 -4.54 5.18 3.17
C MET A 21 -3.30 5.58 3.97
N ARG A 22 -2.32 6.25 3.35
CA ARG A 22 -1.13 6.79 4.04
C ARG A 22 -1.53 7.74 5.16
N ALA A 23 -2.47 8.65 4.90
CA ALA A 23 -2.96 9.57 5.91
C ALA A 23 -3.57 8.84 7.11
N TRP A 24 -4.43 7.84 6.88
CA TRP A 24 -5.04 7.06 7.95
C TRP A 24 -4.02 6.25 8.76
N VAL A 25 -3.06 5.61 8.09
CA VAL A 25 -2.00 4.84 8.75
C VAL A 25 -1.10 5.76 9.56
N SER A 26 -0.74 6.94 9.05
CA SER A 26 0.05 7.94 9.79
C SER A 26 -0.66 8.44 11.05
N GLN A 27 -1.99 8.53 11.01
CA GLN A 27 -2.80 8.95 12.15
C GLN A 27 -3.09 7.82 13.15
N GLY A 28 -2.70 6.57 12.83
CA GLY A 28 -3.00 5.39 13.64
C GLY A 28 -4.50 5.04 13.72
N ASN A 29 -5.34 5.72 12.95
CA ASN A 29 -6.79 5.64 13.07
C ASN A 29 -7.39 5.05 11.81
N ARG A 30 -8.00 3.88 11.95
CA ARG A 30 -8.87 3.31 10.93
C ARG A 30 -10.20 4.07 10.96
N PRO A 31 -10.63 4.72 9.87
CA PRO A 31 -11.91 5.41 9.85
C PRO A 31 -13.07 4.42 10.04
N SER A 32 -14.06 4.82 10.84
CA SER A 32 -15.21 3.98 11.24
C SER A 32 -16.31 3.89 10.19
N SER A 33 -16.43 4.90 9.33
CA SER A 33 -17.38 4.94 8.23
C SER A 33 -16.88 5.90 7.15
N THR A 34 -16.68 5.35 5.97
CA THR A 34 -16.41 6.11 4.75
C THR A 34 -17.39 5.60 3.72
N THR A 35 -18.57 6.22 3.69
CA THR A 35 -19.46 6.18 2.52
C THR A 35 -18.64 6.73 1.35
N ASP A 36 -18.55 5.95 0.26
CA ASP A 36 -17.83 6.26 -0.99
C ASP A 36 -16.34 5.91 -1.08
N LEU A 37 -15.92 4.80 -0.47
CA LEU A 37 -14.63 4.19 -0.84
C LEU A 37 -14.68 3.53 -2.23
N THR A 38 -13.61 3.71 -2.98
CA THR A 38 -13.30 2.90 -4.18
C THR A 38 -13.18 1.41 -3.82
N ARG A 39 -13.24 0.55 -4.84
CA ARG A 39 -13.03 -0.90 -4.64
C ARG A 39 -11.67 -1.20 -4.03
N ASP A 40 -10.62 -0.54 -4.49
CA ASP A 40 -9.25 -0.78 -4.04
C ASP A 40 -9.07 -0.33 -2.60
N LEU A 41 -9.57 0.86 -2.25
CA LEU A 41 -9.48 1.37 -0.90
C LEU A 41 -10.27 0.52 0.10
N LYS A 42 -11.42 -0.05 -0.30
CA LYS A 42 -12.16 -1.05 0.51
C LYS A 42 -11.32 -2.29 0.81
N LEU A 43 -10.59 -2.80 -0.20
CA LEU A 43 -9.73 -3.98 -0.03
C LEU A 43 -8.56 -3.68 0.91
N MET A 44 -7.95 -2.50 0.79
CA MET A 44 -6.89 -2.08 1.70
C MET A 44 -7.42 -1.89 3.13
N MET A 45 -8.59 -1.28 3.29
CA MET A 45 -9.24 -1.09 4.59
C MET A 45 -9.55 -2.40 5.32
N ARG A 46 -9.87 -3.48 4.60
CA ARG A 46 -10.08 -4.81 5.21
C ARG A 46 -8.82 -5.32 5.92
N ASP A 47 -7.66 -5.03 5.36
CA ASP A 47 -6.35 -5.45 5.86
C ASP A 47 -5.61 -4.30 6.57
N PHE A 48 -6.32 -3.27 7.07
CA PHE A 48 -5.71 -2.03 7.58
C PHE A 48 -4.54 -2.25 8.56
N SER A 49 -4.69 -3.18 9.51
CA SER A 49 -3.66 -3.49 10.52
C SER A 49 -2.35 -4.06 9.95
N LYS A 50 -2.35 -4.45 8.67
CA LYS A 50 -1.17 -4.92 7.95
C LYS A 50 -0.42 -3.80 7.26
N PHE A 51 -0.95 -2.57 7.22
CA PHE A 51 -0.28 -1.46 6.56
C PHE A 51 0.54 -0.65 7.56
N CYS A 52 1.69 -0.18 7.12
CA CYS A 52 2.61 0.65 7.89
C CYS A 52 3.33 1.64 6.96
N LEU A 53 3.87 2.71 7.54
CA LEU A 53 4.74 3.64 6.85
C LEU A 53 6.19 3.34 7.24
N VAL A 54 7.07 3.26 6.24
CA VAL A 54 8.52 3.19 6.40
C VAL A 54 9.11 4.24 5.46
N ASP A 55 9.84 5.21 6.01
CA ASP A 55 10.35 6.37 5.26
C ASP A 55 9.26 7.06 4.42
N ASP A 56 8.09 7.27 5.04
CA ASP A 56 6.85 7.82 4.43
C ASP A 56 6.24 6.98 3.29
N VAL A 57 6.77 5.80 2.98
CA VAL A 57 6.24 4.89 1.96
C VAL A 57 5.28 3.89 2.59
N LEU A 58 4.09 3.73 2.00
CA LEU A 58 3.11 2.73 2.41
C LEU A 58 3.57 1.34 2.01
N LEU A 59 3.76 0.48 3.02
CA LEU A 59 4.10 -0.92 2.86
C LEU A 59 3.03 -1.79 3.51
N ARG A 60 2.79 -2.96 2.92
CA ARG A 60 2.03 -4.04 3.55
C ARG A 60 2.98 -5.00 4.23
N LYS A 61 2.83 -5.12 5.54
CA LYS A 61 3.51 -6.06 6.42
C LYS A 61 2.80 -7.42 6.39
N SER A 62 3.58 -8.49 6.32
CA SER A 62 3.10 -9.87 6.40
C SER A 62 4.15 -10.75 7.09
N TRP A 63 3.72 -11.78 7.80
CA TRP A 63 4.64 -12.74 8.43
C TRP A 63 4.95 -13.88 7.45
N ASP A 64 6.24 -14.17 7.23
CA ASP A 64 6.67 -15.39 6.54
C ASP A 64 6.99 -16.48 7.58
N SER A 65 6.07 -17.42 7.75
CA SER A 65 6.24 -18.53 8.70
C SER A 65 7.39 -19.45 8.35
N LYS A 66 7.82 -19.54 7.08
CA LYS A 66 8.93 -20.42 6.68
C LYS A 66 10.29 -19.85 7.04
N LYS A 67 10.38 -18.52 7.05
CA LYS A 67 11.63 -17.79 7.32
C LYS A 67 11.64 -17.15 8.71
N GLU A 68 10.51 -17.21 9.42
CA GLU A 68 10.29 -16.57 10.72
C GLU A 68 10.66 -15.07 10.72
N VAL A 69 10.27 -14.36 9.66
CA VAL A 69 10.55 -12.94 9.50
C VAL A 69 9.36 -12.17 8.95
N ASP A 70 9.31 -10.89 9.30
CA ASP A 70 8.44 -9.92 8.67
C ASP A 70 8.86 -9.65 7.22
N LYS A 71 7.90 -9.71 6.32
CA LYS A 71 8.02 -9.29 4.93
C LYS A 71 7.25 -8.01 4.70
N TYR A 72 7.91 -7.08 4.01
CA TYR A 72 7.33 -5.82 3.60
C TYR A 72 7.14 -5.81 2.09
N GLN A 73 5.90 -5.55 1.66
CA GLN A 73 5.52 -5.47 0.26
C GLN A 73 5.16 -4.03 -0.07
N LEU A 74 5.76 -3.50 -1.12
CA LEU A 74 5.43 -2.17 -1.62
C LEU A 74 3.99 -2.13 -2.15
N VAL A 75 3.23 -1.13 -1.70
CA VAL A 75 1.91 -0.85 -2.27
C VAL A 75 2.12 -0.02 -3.54
N LEU A 76 1.83 -0.62 -4.69
CA LEU A 76 2.04 0.04 -5.98
C LEU A 76 0.84 0.91 -6.37
N PRO A 77 1.07 2.15 -6.83
CA PRO A 77 0.04 2.97 -7.46
C PRO A 77 -0.66 2.23 -8.60
N GLU A 78 -1.95 2.53 -8.80
CA GLU A 78 -2.81 1.84 -9.77
C GLU A 78 -2.19 1.82 -11.18
N ARG A 79 -1.61 2.94 -11.63
CA ARG A 79 -0.92 3.06 -12.93
C ARG A 79 0.15 2.00 -13.13
N TYR A 80 0.92 1.65 -12.09
CA TYR A 80 2.00 0.66 -12.17
C TYR A 80 1.50 -0.77 -11.98
N ARG A 81 0.36 -0.96 -11.29
CA ARG A 81 -0.25 -2.29 -11.15
C ARG A 81 -0.66 -2.86 -12.50
N ARG A 82 -1.18 -2.01 -13.40
CA ARG A 82 -1.55 -2.42 -14.77
C ARG A 82 -0.32 -2.86 -15.58
N ASP A 83 0.76 -2.10 -15.51
CA ASP A 83 2.00 -2.40 -16.25
C ASP A 83 2.68 -3.69 -15.81
N ILE A 84 2.63 -4.02 -14.51
CA ILE A 84 3.22 -5.26 -14.00
C ILE A 84 2.38 -6.48 -14.40
N PHE A 85 1.05 -6.38 -14.36
CA PHE A 85 0.19 -7.48 -14.78
C PHE A 85 0.36 -7.83 -16.27
N CYS A 86 0.52 -6.82 -17.14
CA CYS A 86 0.76 -7.04 -18.56
C CYS A 86 2.12 -7.68 -18.89
N ARG A 87 3.07 -7.74 -17.95
CA ARG A 87 4.40 -8.36 -18.15
C ARG A 87 4.49 -9.79 -17.61
N ILE A 88 3.44 -10.30 -16.98
CA ILE A 88 3.40 -11.64 -16.36
C ILE A 88 2.51 -12.61 -17.16
N THR A 89 1.75 -12.11 -18.15
CA THR A 89 1.04 -12.88 -19.19
C THR A 89 1.80 -12.86 -20.50
#